data_AF-A0A3B9ZLQ2-F1
#
_entry.id   AF-A0A3B9ZLQ2-F1
#
_cell.length_a   1.000
_cell.length_b   1.000
_cell.length_c   1.000
_cell.angle_alpha   90.00
_cell.angle_beta   90.00
_cell.angle_gamma   90.00
#
_symmetry.space_group_name_H-M   'P 1'
#
loop_
_entity.id
_entity.type
_entity.pdbx_description
1 polymer ?
#
loop_
_entity_poly.entity_id
_entity_poly.type
_entity_poly.pdbx_seq_one_letter_code
_entity_poly.pdbx_strand_id
1 'polypeptide(L)' 'MKNENLNKLMTILLAISGAAILVGAIFKLQHYPHGESIIWGGFVAHFCLSSIELNRLRKIITKTEPTDYEHTNR' A
#
# COMPACT_ATOMS: atom_id res chain seq x y z
N MET A 1 11.01 -4.95 -14.90
CA MET A 1 10.50 -3.59 -14.59
C MET A 1 11.53 -2.89 -13.72
N LYS A 2 11.88 -1.62 -13.98
CA LYS A 2 12.85 -0.88 -13.15
C LYS A 2 12.27 -0.67 -11.74
N ASN A 3 13.08 -0.77 -10.68
CA ASN A 3 12.62 -0.59 -9.28
C ASN A 3 11.92 0.77 -9.07
N GLU A 4 12.39 1.82 -9.74
CA GLU A 4 11.76 3.15 -9.73
C GLU A 4 10.32 3.13 -10.26
N ASN A 5 10.05 2.35 -11.31
CA ASN A 5 8.71 2.24 -11.90
C ASN A 5 7.78 1.47 -10.97
N LEU A 6 8.28 0.44 -10.29
CA LEU A 6 7.52 -0.30 -9.28
C LEU A 6 7.16 0.60 -8.08
N ASN A 7 8.11 1.40 -7.59
CA ASN A 7 7.86 2.35 -6.51
C ASN A 7 6.77 3.35 -6.91
N LYS A 8 6.89 3.97 -8.10
CA LYS A 8 5.88 4.91 -8.61
C LYS A 8 4.51 4.26 -8.76
N LEU A 9 4.45 3.04 -9.28
CA LEU A 9 3.20 2.30 -9.45
C LEU A 9 2.53 2.05 -8.09
N MET A 10 3.29 1.58 -7.08
CA MET A 10 2.74 1.31 -5.75
C MET A 10 2.30 2.59 -5.05
N THR A 11 3.03 3.69 -5.18
CA THR A 11 2.60 5.00 -4.70
C THR A 11 1.26 5.42 -5.32
N ILE A 12 1.11 5.28 -6.64
CA ILE A 12 -0.13 5.64 -7.34
C ILE A 12 -1.29 4.74 -6.91
N LEU A 13 -1.09 3.42 -6.83
CA LEU A 13 -2.14 2.48 -6.41
C LEU A 13 -2.62 2.73 -4.97
N LEU A 14 -1.68 3.02 -4.05
CA LEU A 14 -2.02 3.38 -2.68
C LEU A 14 -2.75 4.73 -2.60
N ALA A 15 -2.34 5.71 -3.41
CA ALA A 15 -3.04 7.00 -3.50
C ALA A 15 -4.46 6.86 -4.06
N ILE A 16 -4.65 6.07 -5.12
CA ILE A 16 -5.96 5.82 -5.73
C ILE A 16 -6.89 5.10 -4.74
N SER A 17 -6.39 4.08 -4.04
CA SER A 17 -7.20 3.37 -3.03
C SER A 17 -7.59 4.27 -1.85
N GLY A 18 -6.67 5.13 -1.38
CA GLY A 18 -6.98 6.16 -0.39
C GLY A 18 -8.03 7.17 -0.89
N ALA A 19 -7.90 7.64 -2.13
CA ALA A 19 -8.88 8.53 -2.75
C ALA A 19 -10.25 7.85 -2.88
N ALA A 20 -10.31 6.57 -3.22
CA ALA A 20 -11.56 5.81 -3.30
C ALA A 20 -12.29 5.76 -1.95
N ILE A 21 -11.56 5.63 -0.83
CA ILE A 21 -12.15 5.69 0.52
C ILE A 21 -12.79 7.07 0.77
N LEU A 22 -12.07 8.15 0.42
CA LEU A 22 -12.58 9.51 0.57
C LEU A 22 -13.81 9.77 -0.33
N VAL A 23 -13.78 9.33 -1.59
CA VAL A 23 -14.91 9.43 -2.52
C VAL A 23 -16.11 8.66 -1.98
N GLY A 24 -15.90 7.42 -1.49
CA GLY A 24 -16.95 6.63 -0.88
C GLY A 24 -17.55 7.29 0.36
N ALA A 25 -16.72 7.93 1.20
CA ALA A 25 -17.17 8.68 2.37
C ALA A 25 -18.05 9.88 1.99
N ILE A 26 -17.65 10.66 0.97
CA ILE A 26 -18.45 11.76 0.42
C ILE A 26 -19.79 11.23 -0.11
N PHE A 27 -19.77 10.11 -0.83
CA PHE A 27 -21.00 9.49 -1.37
C PHE A 27 -21.92 8.99 -0.25
N LYS A 28 -21.37 8.43 0.83
CA LYS A 28 -22.15 8.04 2.02
C LYS A 28 -22.79 9.25 2.70
N LEU A 29 -22.09 10.38 2.80
CA LEU A 29 -22.65 11.64 3.34
C LEU A 29 -23.78 12.19 2.46
N GLN A 30 -23.67 12.03 1.14
CA GLN A 30 -24.72 12.41 0.18
C GLN A 30 -25.88 11.40 0.09
N HIS A 31 -25.93 10.39 0.97
CA HIS A 31 -26.93 9.32 0.96
C HIS A 31 -26.95 8.50 -0.34
N TYR A 32 -25.82 8.41 -1.05
CA TYR A 32 -25.71 7.56 -2.22
C TYR A 32 -25.74 6.08 -1.80
N PRO A 33 -26.58 5.23 -2.42
CA PRO A 33 -26.83 3.86 -1.97
C PRO A 33 -25.59 2.96 -2.02
N HIS A 34 -24.59 3.29 -2.83
CA HIS A 34 -23.35 2.51 -2.96
C HIS A 34 -22.13 3.12 -2.25
N GLY A 35 -22.32 4.18 -1.44
CA GLY A 35 -21.22 4.82 -0.72
C GLY A 35 -20.47 3.84 0.19
N GLU A 36 -21.19 2.99 0.91
CA GLU A 36 -20.60 2.00 1.81
C GLU A 36 -19.79 0.92 1.08
N SER A 37 -20.28 0.41 -0.05
CA SER A 37 -19.53 -0.56 -0.87
C SER A 37 -18.24 0.05 -1.43
N ILE A 38 -18.23 1.34 -1.79
CA ILE A 38 -17.04 2.02 -2.29
C ILE A 38 -16.01 2.20 -1.17
N ILE A 39 -16.46 2.57 0.03
CA ILE A 39 -15.60 2.69 1.22
C ILE A 39 -14.92 1.35 1.51
N TRP A 40 -15.70 0.27 1.62
CA TRP A 40 -15.16 -1.06 1.90
C TRP A 40 -14.25 -1.56 0.79
N GLY A 41 -14.60 -1.35 -0.48
CA GLY A 41 -13.74 -1.66 -1.61
C GLY A 41 -12.40 -0.92 -1.54
N GLY A 42 -12.42 0.37 -1.18
CA GLY A 42 -11.23 1.17 -0.96
C GLY A 42 -10.36 0.65 0.18
N PHE A 43 -10.96 0.31 1.33
CA PHE A 43 -10.23 -0.25 2.48
C PHE A 43 -9.59 -1.60 2.16
N VAL A 44 -10.34 -2.52 1.54
CA VAL A 44 -9.82 -3.84 1.16
C VAL A 44 -8.69 -3.70 0.16
N ALA A 45 -8.85 -2.86 -0.87
CA ALA A 45 -7.80 -2.60 -1.85
C ALA A 45 -6.54 -2.01 -1.18
N HIS A 46 -6.71 -1.01 -0.31
CA HIS A 46 -5.60 -0.37 0.38
C HIS A 46 -4.86 -1.35 1.30
N PHE A 47 -5.60 -2.19 2.03
CA PHE A 47 -5.03 -3.21 2.91
C PHE A 47 -4.21 -4.24 2.12
N CYS A 48 -4.75 -4.76 1.02
CA CYS A 48 -4.07 -5.72 0.16
C CYS A 48 -2.79 -5.11 -0.46
N LEU A 49 -2.89 -3.91 -1.03
CA LEU A 49 -1.76 -3.21 -1.63
C LEU A 49 -0.67 -2.89 -0.59
N SER A 50 -1.06 -2.44 0.60
CA SER A 50 -0.13 -2.15 1.69
C SER A 50 0.59 -3.42 2.17
N SER A 51 -0.14 -4.53 2.27
CA SER A 51 0.46 -5.82 2.65
C SER A 51 1.50 -6.30 1.64
N ILE A 52 1.20 -6.17 0.35
CA ILE A 52 2.15 -6.48 -0.73
C ILE A 52 3.36 -5.56 -0.66
N GLU A 53 3.14 -4.26 -0.49
CA GLU A 53 4.22 -3.27 -0.46
C GLU A 53 5.14 -3.46 0.75
N LEU A 54 4.58 -3.71 1.94
CA LEU A 54 5.36 -4.01 3.14
C LEU A 54 6.23 -5.26 2.94
N ASN A 55 5.69 -6.31 2.35
CA ASN A 55 6.44 -7.53 2.06
C ASN A 55 7.56 -7.28 1.04
N ARG A 56 7.33 -6.41 0.04
CA ARG A 56 8.34 -6.03 -0.94
C ARG A 56 9.44 -5.18 -0.32
N LEU A 57 9.07 -4.15 0.44
CA LEU A 57 10.02 -3.27 1.13
C LEU A 57 10.89 -4.03 2.12
N ARG A 58 10.30 -4.94 2.91
CA ARG A 58 11.06 -5.83 3.80
C ARG A 58 12.14 -6.62 3.04
N LYS A 59 11.78 -7.23 1.89
CA LYS A 59 12.75 -7.96 1.05
C LYS A 59 13.86 -7.08 0.49
N ILE A 60 13.56 -5.82 0.18
CA ILE A 60 14.58 -4.87 -0.29
C ILE A 60 15.53 -4.54 0.86
N ILE A 61 14.99 -4.16 2.02
CA ILE A 61 15.76 -3.81 3.23
C ILE A 61 16.73 -4.94 3.57
N THR A 62 16.25 -6.19 3.70
CA THR A 62 17.09 -7.35 4.01
C THR A 62 18.20 -7.61 2.98
N LYS A 63 18.01 -7.22 1.71
CA LYS A 63 19.05 -7.35 0.68
C LYS A 63 20.05 -6.20 0.68
N THR A 64 19.66 -5.04 1.20
CA THR A 64 20.51 -3.84 1.29
C THR A 64 21.16 -3.67 2.66
N GLU A 65 20.71 -4.38 3.70
CA GLU A 65 21.46 -4.49 4.96
C GLU A 65 22.77 -5.24 4.67
N PRO A 66 23.94 -4.60 4.86
CA PRO A 66 25.20 -5.34 4.86
C PRO A 66 25.14 -6.36 6.00
N THR A 67 25.80 -7.50 5.83
CA THR A 67 25.97 -8.57 6.83
C THR A 67 26.69 -8.07 8.09
N ASP A 68 26.08 -7.19 8.86
CA ASP A 68 26.65 -6.60 10.09
C ASP A 68 26.46 -7.53 11.31
N TYR A 69 25.92 -8.73 11.08
CA TYR A 69 25.70 -9.74 12.12
C TYR A 69 26.77 -10.85 12.16
N GLU A 70 27.66 -10.94 11.16
CA GLU A 70 28.75 -11.94 11.19
C GLU A 70 29.97 -11.49 12.03
N HIS A 71 30.04 -10.23 12.46
CA HIS A 71 31.19 -9.68 13.20
C HIS A 71 30.92 -9.29 14.66
N THR A 72 29.69 -9.38 15.16
CA THR A 72 29.39 -9.05 16.57
C THR A 72 29.51 -10.25 17.54
N ASN A 73 29.73 -11.46 17.02
CA ASN A 73 29.95 -12.69 17.80
C ASN A 73 31.30 -13.37 17.45
N ARG A 74 32.39 -12.61 17.44
CA ARG A 74 33.75 -13.16 17.58
C ARG A 74 34.44 -12.55 18.78
#